data_AF-A0A6J3EYT9-F1
#
_entry.id   AF-A0A6J3EYT9-F1
#
_cell.length_a   1.000
_cell.length_b   1.000
_cell.length_c   1.000
_cell.angle_alpha   90.00
_cell.angle_beta   90.00
_cell.angle_gamma   90.00
#
_symmetry.space_group_name_H-M   'P 1'
#
loop_
_entity.id
_entity.type
_entity.pdbx_description
1 polymer ?
#
loop_
_entity_poly.entity_id
_entity_poly.type
_entity_poly.pdbx_seq_one_letter_code
_entity_poly.pdbx_strand_id
1 'polypeptide(L)'
;MDLINSTDYLINASTLVRNSTQFLAPASKMITAITLFISTIIGTITNGLYLWVLRYKMKQTVNTLLFFHLILSYFISTLIIPFIATSQLQDNHWHFGTALCKVFNSILSLGMFTSVFFLSAISLDRYLLTLHPVWSQQHRTPRWASSIILGVWISAAALSMPYLIFRETHHDHKGKER
;
A
#
# COMPACT_ATOMS: atom_id res chain seq x y z
N MET A 1 42.48 27.46 27.23
CA MET A 1 41.32 27.07 28.07
C MET A 1 40.04 26.88 27.25
N ASP A 2 40.02 27.26 25.96
CA ASP A 2 38.81 27.23 25.11
C ASP A 2 38.41 25.85 24.57
N LEU A 3 39.34 24.89 24.52
CA LEU A 3 39.07 23.54 23.99
C LEU A 3 38.15 22.71 24.88
N ILE A 4 38.26 22.84 26.20
CA ILE A 4 37.45 22.09 27.18
C ILE A 4 35.98 22.52 27.11
N ASN A 5 35.75 23.84 27.03
CA ASN A 5 34.41 24.39 26.90
C ASN A 5 33.78 23.99 25.55
N SER A 6 34.54 23.97 24.45
CA SER A 6 33.99 23.54 23.15
C SER A 6 33.64 22.04 23.12
N THR A 7 34.44 21.19 23.74
CA THR A 7 34.15 19.74 23.84
C THR A 7 32.90 19.46 24.67
N ASP A 8 32.68 20.16 25.78
CA ASP A 8 31.52 19.94 26.65
C ASP A 8 30.21 20.35 25.96
N TYR A 9 30.22 21.43 25.17
CA TYR A 9 29.06 21.84 24.38
C TYR A 9 28.73 20.85 23.26
N LEU A 10 29.74 20.31 22.57
CA LEU A 10 29.53 19.28 21.55
C LEU A 10 29.02 17.97 22.16
N ILE A 11 29.54 17.57 23.32
CA ILE A 11 29.05 16.40 24.06
C ILE A 11 27.60 16.62 24.46
N ASN A 12 27.25 17.77 25.05
CA ASN A 12 25.89 18.06 25.52
C ASN A 12 24.88 18.22 24.37
N ALA A 13 25.29 18.79 23.24
CA ALA A 13 24.46 18.86 22.04
C ALA A 13 24.25 17.47 21.43
N SER A 14 25.29 16.63 21.37
CA SER A 14 25.19 15.27 20.85
C SER A 14 24.32 14.36 21.72
N THR A 15 24.35 14.51 23.05
CA THR A 15 23.47 13.80 23.98
C THR A 15 22.04 14.33 23.92
N LEU A 16 21.82 15.63 23.78
CA LEU A 16 20.47 16.19 23.56
C LEU A 16 19.85 15.65 22.27
N VAL A 17 20.58 15.71 21.16
CA VAL A 17 20.12 15.18 19.86
C VAL A 17 19.87 13.67 19.93
N ARG A 18 20.75 12.91 20.60
CA ARG A 18 20.57 11.47 20.81
C ARG A 18 19.34 11.16 21.66
N ASN A 19 19.12 11.88 22.76
CA ASN A 19 17.97 11.69 23.63
C ASN A 19 16.66 12.07 22.92
N SER A 20 16.65 13.17 22.16
CA SER A 20 15.51 13.58 21.35
C SER A 20 15.20 12.54 20.28
N THR A 21 16.19 12.09 19.50
CA THR A 21 15.99 11.06 18.47
C THR A 21 15.58 9.71 19.06
N GLN A 22 16.12 9.32 20.21
CA GLN A 22 15.74 8.11 20.95
C GLN A 22 14.32 8.15 21.51
N PHE A 23 13.78 9.32 21.85
CA PHE A 23 12.40 9.46 22.31
C PHE A 23 11.41 9.60 21.14
N LEU A 24 11.80 10.36 20.11
CA LEU A 24 10.98 10.59 18.91
C LEU A 24 10.81 9.32 18.06
N ALA A 25 11.82 8.46 17.96
CA ALA A 25 11.75 7.22 17.18
C ALA A 25 10.68 6.21 17.67
N PRO A 26 10.60 5.83 18.96
CA PRO A 26 9.56 4.93 19.46
C PRO A 26 8.19 5.61 19.50
N ALA A 27 8.11 6.90 19.85
CA ALA A 27 6.86 7.64 19.87
C ALA A 27 6.25 7.76 18.47
N SER A 28 7.05 8.08 17.44
CA SER A 28 6.59 8.15 16.05
C SER A 28 6.11 6.78 15.54
N LYS A 29 6.85 5.70 15.81
CA LYS A 29 6.41 4.33 15.49
C LYS A 29 5.07 3.98 16.13
N MET A 30 4.88 4.29 17.42
CA MET A 30 3.61 4.06 18.12
C MET A 30 2.46 4.87 17.52
N ILE A 31 2.67 6.16 17.27
CA ILE A 31 1.65 7.03 16.67
C ILE A 31 1.26 6.49 15.29
N THR A 32 2.24 6.20 14.43
CA THR A 32 1.98 5.61 13.11
C THR A 32 1.22 4.30 13.20
N ALA A 33 1.62 3.39 14.10
CA ALA A 33 0.91 2.12 14.26
C ALA A 33 -0.55 2.31 14.71
N ILE A 34 -0.80 3.17 15.70
CA ILE A 34 -2.17 3.49 16.16
C ILE A 34 -3.00 4.05 15.00
N THR A 35 -2.47 5.03 14.26
CA THR A 35 -3.16 5.59 13.09
C THR A 35 -3.47 4.51 12.06
N LEU A 36 -2.51 3.62 11.73
CA LEU A 36 -2.71 2.53 10.78
C LEU A 36 -3.77 1.52 11.25
N PHE A 37 -3.81 1.19 12.55
CA PHE A 37 -4.86 0.32 13.11
C PHE A 37 -6.25 0.96 13.01
N ILE A 38 -6.38 2.25 13.35
CA ILE A 38 -7.64 2.98 13.21
C ILE A 38 -8.07 3.03 11.74
N SER A 39 -7.15 3.37 10.84
CA SER A 39 -7.40 3.36 9.39
C SER A 39 -7.78 1.98 8.87
N THR A 40 -7.27 0.91 9.47
CA THR A 40 -7.65 -0.47 9.13
C THR A 40 -9.09 -0.76 9.50
N ILE A 41 -9.52 -0.38 10.71
CA ILE A 41 -10.91 -0.60 11.16
C ILE A 41 -11.87 0.20 10.27
N ILE A 42 -11.59 1.49 10.08
CA ILE A 42 -12.44 2.35 9.23
C ILE A 42 -12.43 1.83 7.79
N GLY A 43 -11.26 1.56 7.24
CA GLY A 43 -11.09 1.10 5.87
C GLY A 43 -11.76 -0.23 5.60
N THR A 44 -11.70 -1.20 6.52
CA THR A 44 -12.37 -2.50 6.35
C THR A 44 -13.88 -2.37 6.36
N ILE A 45 -14.44 -1.57 7.27
CA ILE A 45 -15.88 -1.29 7.32
C ILE A 45 -16.33 -0.58 6.04
N THR A 46 -15.64 0.50 5.67
CA THR A 46 -15.97 1.30 4.50
C THR A 46 -15.83 0.51 3.20
N ASN A 47 -14.66 -0.08 2.94
CA ASN A 47 -14.40 -0.82 1.69
C ASN A 47 -15.25 -2.09 1.61
N GLY A 48 -15.50 -2.77 2.73
CA GLY A 48 -16.40 -3.92 2.80
C GLY A 48 -17.85 -3.54 2.47
N LEU A 49 -18.34 -2.44 3.01
CA LEU A 49 -19.67 -1.91 2.69
C LEU A 49 -19.78 -1.54 1.22
N TYR A 50 -18.77 -0.87 0.65
CA TYR A 50 -18.76 -0.54 -0.78
C TYR A 50 -18.77 -1.79 -1.66
N LEU A 51 -17.98 -2.82 -1.35
CA LEU A 51 -18.02 -4.11 -2.07
C LEU A 51 -19.40 -4.76 -2.01
N TRP A 52 -20.02 -4.75 -0.83
CA TRP A 52 -21.37 -5.27 -0.64
C TRP A 52 -22.38 -4.53 -1.52
N VAL A 53 -22.38 -3.19 -1.49
CA VAL A 53 -23.29 -2.36 -2.30
C VAL A 53 -23.06 -2.59 -3.79
N LEU A 54 -21.80 -2.60 -4.25
CA LEU A 54 -21.47 -2.83 -5.66
C LEU A 54 -21.92 -4.21 -6.15
N ARG A 55 -21.84 -5.23 -5.29
CA ARG A 55 -22.20 -6.60 -5.65
C ARG A 55 -23.71 -6.84 -5.64
N TYR A 56 -24.41 -6.34 -4.61
CA TYR A 56 -25.80 -6.72 -4.34
C TYR A 56 -26.84 -5.65 -4.67
N LYS A 57 -26.45 -4.36 -4.73
CA LYS A 57 -27.39 -3.24 -4.96
C LYS A 57 -27.27 -2.64 -6.36
N MET A 58 -26.14 -2.82 -7.05
CA MET A 58 -25.89 -2.23 -8.36
C MET A 58 -26.01 -3.26 -9.48
N LYS A 59 -26.48 -2.83 -10.65
CA LYS A 59 -26.47 -3.65 -11.87
C LYS A 59 -25.04 -3.88 -12.31
N GLN A 60 -24.69 -5.13 -12.64
CA GLN A 60 -23.36 -5.48 -13.12
C GLN A 60 -23.12 -4.96 -14.54
N THR A 61 -22.50 -3.80 -14.61
CA THR A 61 -21.96 -3.16 -15.82
C THR A 61 -20.43 -3.22 -15.82
N VAL A 62 -19.81 -2.89 -16.97
CA VAL A 62 -18.36 -2.79 -17.11
C VAL A 62 -17.75 -1.90 -16.01
N ASN A 63 -18.31 -0.71 -15.78
CA ASN A 63 -17.82 0.21 -14.77
C ASN A 63 -17.95 -0.32 -13.36
N THR A 64 -19.09 -0.93 -13.01
CA THR A 64 -19.27 -1.49 -11.67
C THR A 64 -18.31 -2.64 -11.40
N LEU A 65 -17.91 -3.40 -12.43
CA LEU A 65 -16.87 -4.43 -12.33
C LEU A 65 -15.47 -3.82 -12.16
N LEU A 66 -15.13 -2.76 -12.90
CA LEU A 66 -13.88 -2.03 -12.72
C LEU A 66 -13.78 -1.43 -11.30
N PHE A 67 -14.85 -0.78 -10.83
CA PHE A 67 -14.95 -0.30 -9.45
C PHE A 67 -14.87 -1.43 -8.43
N PHE A 68 -15.46 -2.59 -8.72
CA PHE A 68 -15.39 -3.74 -7.83
C PHE A 68 -13.93 -4.22 -7.66
N HIS A 69 -13.17 -4.37 -8.75
CA HIS A 69 -11.75 -4.76 -8.66
C HIS A 69 -10.88 -3.70 -7.98
N LEU A 70 -11.19 -2.41 -8.19
CA LEU A 70 -10.55 -1.30 -7.50
C LEU A 70 -10.76 -1.39 -5.98
N ILE A 71 -12.02 -1.50 -5.54
CA ILE A 71 -12.34 -1.56 -4.09
C ILE A 71 -11.86 -2.87 -3.47
N LEU A 72 -11.84 -3.96 -4.23
CA LEU A 72 -11.26 -5.23 -3.79
C LEU A 72 -9.77 -5.08 -3.50
N SER A 73 -9.02 -4.40 -4.37
CA SER A 73 -7.60 -4.07 -4.17
C SER A 73 -7.38 -3.23 -2.91
N TYR A 74 -8.22 -2.20 -2.70
CA TYR A 74 -8.18 -1.39 -1.47
C TYR A 74 -8.47 -2.22 -0.22
N PHE A 75 -9.49 -3.08 -0.27
CA PHE A 75 -9.86 -3.94 0.84
C PHE A 75 -8.73 -4.88 1.24
N ILE A 76 -8.10 -5.56 0.26
CA ILE A 76 -6.94 -6.42 0.49
C ILE A 76 -5.78 -5.61 1.09
N SER A 77 -5.49 -4.43 0.54
CA SER A 77 -4.43 -3.56 1.04
C SER A 77 -4.68 -3.14 2.49
N THR A 78 -5.92 -2.76 2.82
CA THR A 78 -6.31 -2.42 4.20
C THR A 78 -6.11 -3.58 5.17
N LEU A 79 -6.38 -4.82 4.76
CA LEU A 79 -6.14 -6.01 5.59
C LEU A 79 -4.65 -6.30 5.82
N ILE A 80 -3.77 -5.89 4.89
CA ILE A 80 -2.32 -6.11 4.98
C ILE A 80 -1.63 -5.03 5.84
N ILE A 81 -2.13 -3.80 5.83
CA ILE A 81 -1.62 -2.68 6.64
C ILE A 81 -1.33 -3.02 8.12
N PRO A 82 -2.23 -3.65 8.90
CA PRO A 82 -1.96 -3.95 10.32
C PRO A 82 -0.80 -4.94 10.48
N PHE A 83 -0.61 -5.84 9.53
CA PHE A 83 0.49 -6.81 9.54
C PHE A 83 1.84 -6.12 9.31
N ILE A 84 1.86 -5.10 8.44
CA ILE A 84 3.04 -4.24 8.31
C ILE A 84 3.24 -3.44 9.59
N ALA A 85 2.19 -2.87 10.17
CA ALA A 85 2.30 -2.06 11.39
C ALA A 85 2.88 -2.85 12.58
N THR A 86 2.43 -4.10 12.81
CA THR A 86 3.00 -4.95 13.86
C THR A 86 4.47 -5.25 13.63
N SER A 87 4.89 -5.47 12.38
CA SER A 87 6.31 -5.69 12.07
C SER A 87 7.21 -4.48 12.35
N GLN A 88 6.68 -3.27 12.15
CA GLN A 88 7.43 -2.03 12.41
C GLN A 88 7.62 -1.80 13.93
N LEU A 89 6.61 -2.19 14.73
CA LEU A 89 6.65 -2.12 16.19
C LEU A 89 7.63 -3.11 16.80
N GLN A 90 7.84 -4.26 16.16
CA GLN A 90 8.74 -5.31 16.64
C GLN A 90 10.18 -5.16 16.09
N ASP A 91 10.62 -3.94 15.79
CA ASP A 91 11.95 -3.63 15.24
C ASP A 91 12.34 -4.48 14.01
N ASN A 92 11.39 -4.67 13.08
CA ASN A 92 11.54 -5.50 11.88
C ASN A 92 11.79 -7.00 12.17
N HIS A 93 11.59 -7.48 13.40
CA HIS A 93 11.67 -8.90 13.74
C HIS A 93 10.41 -9.61 13.25
N TRP A 94 10.46 -10.12 12.01
CA TRP A 94 9.30 -10.70 11.33
C TRP A 94 9.18 -12.21 11.62
N HIS A 95 8.26 -12.60 12.51
CA HIS A 95 8.05 -14.01 12.88
C HIS A 95 7.55 -14.92 11.74
N PHE A 96 6.92 -14.35 10.72
CA PHE A 96 6.31 -15.09 9.60
C PHE A 96 7.29 -15.37 8.43
N GLY A 97 8.59 -15.09 8.61
CA GLY A 97 9.63 -15.22 7.58
C GLY A 97 9.66 -14.09 6.52
N THR A 98 10.84 -13.87 5.94
CA THR A 98 11.13 -12.80 4.95
C THR A 98 10.25 -12.88 3.70
N ALA A 99 9.81 -14.09 3.33
CA ALA A 99 8.93 -14.31 2.19
C ALA A 99 7.59 -13.58 2.32
N LEU A 100 6.92 -13.67 3.48
CA LEU A 100 5.63 -13.01 3.70
C LEU A 100 5.77 -11.48 3.76
N CYS A 101 6.86 -10.96 4.32
CA CYS A 101 7.18 -9.53 4.28
C CYS A 101 7.28 -9.02 2.84
N LYS A 102 8.02 -9.75 2.00
CA LYS A 102 8.20 -9.43 0.58
C LYS A 102 6.87 -9.48 -0.18
N VAL A 103 6.07 -10.52 0.06
CA VAL A 103 4.74 -10.69 -0.56
C VAL A 103 3.80 -9.57 -0.17
N PHE A 104 3.65 -9.26 1.12
CA PHE A 104 2.74 -8.21 1.59
C PHE A 104 3.13 -6.83 1.09
N ASN A 105 4.43 -6.50 1.12
CA ASN A 105 4.90 -5.26 0.52
C ASN A 105 4.65 -5.22 -1.00
N SER A 106 4.84 -6.33 -1.69
CA SER A 106 4.54 -6.43 -3.12
C SER A 106 3.06 -6.24 -3.43
N ILE A 107 2.17 -6.81 -2.61
CA ILE A 107 0.72 -6.64 -2.78
C ILE A 107 0.32 -5.18 -2.55
N LEU A 108 0.91 -4.49 -1.57
CA LEU A 108 0.66 -3.06 -1.36
C LEU A 108 1.10 -2.22 -2.57
N SER A 109 2.30 -2.47 -3.11
CA SER A 109 2.77 -1.79 -4.34
C SER A 109 1.90 -2.11 -5.55
N LEU A 110 1.54 -3.37 -5.75
CA LEU A 110 0.62 -3.80 -6.80
C LEU A 110 -0.75 -3.13 -6.65
N GLY A 111 -1.25 -3.01 -5.41
CA GLY A 111 -2.49 -2.33 -5.08
C GLY A 111 -2.48 -0.85 -5.48
N MET A 112 -1.37 -0.15 -5.26
CA MET A 112 -1.21 1.24 -5.71
C MET A 112 -1.27 1.37 -7.23
N PHE A 113 -0.52 0.53 -7.96
CA PHE A 113 -0.52 0.58 -9.43
C PHE A 113 -1.88 0.21 -10.03
N THR A 114 -2.48 -0.90 -9.57
CA THR A 114 -3.81 -1.32 -10.02
C THR A 114 -4.85 -0.22 -9.80
N SER A 115 -4.79 0.48 -8.66
CA SER A 115 -5.71 1.57 -8.36
C SER A 115 -5.62 2.71 -9.36
N VAL A 116 -4.41 3.16 -9.69
CA VAL A 116 -4.20 4.21 -10.69
C VAL A 116 -4.73 3.78 -12.05
N PHE A 117 -4.38 2.58 -12.51
CA PHE A 117 -4.82 2.07 -13.80
C PHE A 117 -6.35 1.88 -13.89
N PHE A 118 -6.99 1.37 -12.85
CA PHE A 118 -8.45 1.24 -12.81
C PHE A 118 -9.13 2.60 -12.82
N LEU A 119 -8.62 3.59 -12.06
CA LEU A 119 -9.15 4.96 -12.09
C LEU A 119 -8.98 5.61 -13.47
N SER A 120 -7.85 5.39 -14.14
CA SER A 120 -7.63 5.83 -15.51
C SER A 120 -8.63 5.19 -16.47
N ALA A 121 -8.85 3.88 -16.38
CA ALA A 121 -9.83 3.17 -17.21
C ALA A 121 -11.26 3.67 -16.98
N ILE A 122 -11.65 3.91 -15.73
CA ILE A 122 -12.97 4.46 -15.39
C ILE A 122 -13.13 5.89 -15.92
N SER A 123 -12.08 6.71 -15.81
CA SER A 123 -12.08 8.08 -16.32
C SER A 123 -12.19 8.10 -17.85
N LEU A 124 -11.48 7.20 -18.52
CA LEU A 124 -11.55 7.04 -19.97
C LEU A 124 -12.94 6.55 -20.42
N ASP A 125 -13.56 5.60 -19.71
CA ASP A 125 -14.93 5.17 -20.01
C ASP A 125 -15.93 6.33 -19.87
N ARG A 126 -15.81 7.15 -18.81
CA ARG A 126 -16.65 8.36 -18.66
C ARG A 126 -16.42 9.36 -19.79
N TYR A 127 -15.18 9.55 -20.20
CA TYR A 127 -14.84 10.44 -21.30
C TYR A 127 -15.45 9.97 -22.62
N LEU A 128 -15.35 8.66 -22.93
CA LEU A 128 -15.93 8.05 -24.12
C LEU A 128 -17.47 8.06 -24.10
N LEU A 129 -18.09 7.89 -22.94
CA LEU A 129 -19.54 8.02 -22.77
C LEU A 129 -20.04 9.44 -23.11
N THR A 130 -19.28 10.47 -22.72
CA THR A 130 -19.65 11.87 -22.97
C THR A 130 -19.48 12.25 -24.44
N LEU A 131 -18.41 11.80 -25.10
CA LEU A 131 -18.13 12.16 -26.49
C LEU A 131 -18.81 11.26 -27.53
N HIS A 132 -18.99 9.97 -27.21
CA HIS A 132 -19.49 8.96 -28.14
C HIS A 132 -20.53 8.03 -27.48
N PRO A 133 -21.72 8.54 -27.09
CA PRO A 133 -22.73 7.77 -26.39
C PRO A 133 -23.27 6.57 -27.18
N VAL A 134 -23.42 6.69 -28.50
CA VAL A 134 -23.92 5.61 -29.39
C VAL A 134 -22.92 4.47 -29.50
N TRP A 135 -21.61 4.78 -29.56
CA TRP A 135 -20.55 3.76 -29.59
C TRP A 135 -20.44 3.03 -28.25
N SER A 136 -20.54 3.76 -27.13
CA SER A 136 -20.45 3.16 -25.79
C SER A 136 -21.56 2.13 -25.50
N GLN A 137 -22.79 2.38 -25.96
CA GLN A 137 -23.87 1.39 -25.79
C GLN A 137 -23.62 0.10 -26.59
N GLN A 138 -23.05 0.21 -27.80
CA GLN A 138 -22.77 -0.94 -28.65
C GLN A 138 -21.51 -1.72 -28.20
N HIS A 139 -20.52 -1.04 -27.61
CA HIS A 139 -19.23 -1.64 -27.23
C HIS A 139 -19.16 -2.18 -25.79
N ARG A 140 -20.23 -2.00 -24.99
CA ARG A 140 -20.32 -2.48 -23.60
C ARG A 140 -20.55 -3.98 -23.48
N THR A 141 -19.60 -4.77 -23.97
CA THR A 141 -19.60 -6.23 -23.77
C THR A 141 -18.77 -6.60 -22.53
N PRO A 142 -19.17 -7.64 -21.78
CA PRO A 142 -18.41 -8.14 -20.63
C PRO A 142 -17.00 -8.65 -21.03
N ARG A 143 -16.80 -9.01 -22.30
CA ARG A 143 -15.49 -9.44 -22.83
C ARG A 143 -14.48 -8.29 -22.88
N TRP A 144 -14.92 -7.08 -23.26
CA TRP A 144 -14.08 -5.88 -23.21
C TRP A 144 -13.68 -5.53 -21.78
N ALA A 145 -14.63 -5.60 -20.85
CA ALA A 145 -14.37 -5.37 -19.42
C ALA A 145 -13.30 -6.32 -18.87
N SER A 146 -13.44 -7.62 -19.17
CA SER A 146 -12.48 -8.64 -18.75
C SER A 146 -11.09 -8.39 -19.34
N SER A 147 -11.02 -7.95 -20.60
CA SER A 147 -9.75 -7.62 -21.27
C SER A 147 -9.04 -6.43 -20.60
N ILE A 148 -9.80 -5.37 -20.24
CA ILE A 148 -9.25 -4.22 -19.50
C ILE A 148 -8.75 -4.66 -18.13
N ILE A 149 -9.54 -5.44 -17.38
CA ILE A 149 -9.15 -5.93 -16.06
C ILE A 149 -7.85 -6.74 -16.16
N LEU A 150 -7.77 -7.69 -17.08
CA LEU A 150 -6.56 -8.49 -17.31
C LEU A 150 -5.35 -7.62 -17.68
N GLY A 151 -5.53 -6.67 -18.60
CA GLY A 151 -4.47 -5.73 -18.99
C GLY A 151 -3.96 -4.88 -17.83
N VAL A 152 -4.86 -4.40 -16.97
CA VAL A 152 -4.51 -3.64 -15.76
C VAL A 152 -3.71 -4.49 -14.79
N TRP A 153 -4.15 -5.73 -14.53
CA TRP A 153 -3.42 -6.65 -13.64
C TRP A 153 -2.03 -6.98 -14.16
N ILE A 154 -1.88 -7.28 -15.45
CA ILE A 154 -0.59 -7.58 -16.08
C ILE A 154 0.34 -6.36 -16.01
N SER A 155 -0.17 -5.17 -16.36
CA SER A 155 0.62 -3.93 -16.34
C SER A 155 1.08 -3.56 -14.94
N ALA A 156 0.17 -3.67 -13.96
CA ALA A 156 0.50 -3.43 -12.56
C ALA A 156 1.51 -4.46 -12.03
N ALA A 157 1.36 -5.73 -12.40
CA ALA A 157 2.32 -6.77 -12.05
C ALA A 157 3.70 -6.45 -12.63
N ALA A 158 3.79 -6.11 -13.92
CA ALA A 158 5.04 -5.75 -14.59
C ALA A 158 5.75 -4.57 -13.92
N LEU A 159 5.01 -3.53 -13.50
CA LEU A 159 5.58 -2.38 -12.78
C LEU A 159 5.91 -2.67 -11.31
N SER A 160 5.25 -3.66 -10.70
CA SER A 160 5.56 -4.11 -9.33
C SER A 160 6.76 -5.07 -9.27
N MET A 161 7.12 -5.74 -10.36
CA MET A 161 8.28 -6.64 -10.44
C MET A 161 9.61 -5.99 -10.02
N PRO A 162 9.98 -4.77 -10.46
CA PRO A 162 11.22 -4.14 -9.98
C PRO A 162 11.21 -3.88 -8.47
N TYR A 163 10.05 -3.65 -7.85
CA TYR A 163 9.94 -3.52 -6.39
C TYR A 163 10.27 -4.84 -5.66
N LEU A 164 9.96 -5.98 -6.26
CA LEU A 164 10.34 -7.30 -5.73
C LEU A 164 11.83 -7.57 -5.88
N ILE A 165 12.47 -7.06 -6.93
CA ILE A 165 13.87 -7.36 -7.24
C ILE A 165 14.81 -6.40 -6.50
N PHE A 166 14.49 -5.10 -6.43
CA PHE A 166 15.36 -4.08 -5.83
C PHE A 166 15.17 -3.88 -4.32
N ARG A 167 14.05 -4.30 -3.71
CA ARG A 167 14.00 -4.45 -2.24
C ARG A 167 14.71 -5.74 -1.83
N GLU A 168 16.04 -5.73 -1.92
CA GLU A 168 16.83 -6.55 -1.02
C GLU A 168 16.63 -5.99 0.39
N THR A 169 16.04 -6.82 1.24
CA THR A 169 16.14 -6.61 2.68
C THR A 169 17.63 -6.74 2.98
N HIS A 170 18.23 -5.69 3.54
CA HIS A 170 19.59 -5.74 4.06
C HIS A 170 19.63 -6.91 5.06
N HIS A 171 20.09 -8.07 4.60
CA HIS A 171 20.36 -9.19 5.47
C HIS A 171 21.55 -8.72 6.31
N ASP A 172 21.26 -8.22 7.50
CA ASP A 172 22.29 -8.08 8.52
C ASP A 172 22.88 -9.47 8.72
N HIS A 173 24.08 -9.67 8.19
CA HIS A 173 24.86 -10.87 8.33
C HIS A 173 25.31 -10.93 9.78
N LYS A 174 24.40 -11.26 10.70
CA LYS A 174 24.80 -11.73 12.02
C LYS A 174 25.47 -13.06 11.82
N GLY A 175 26.80 -12.97 11.79
CA GLY A 175 27.75 -14.06 11.75
C GLY A 175 27.31 -15.16 12.70
N LYS A 176 27.11 -16.32 12.09
CA LYS A 176 27.10 -17.61 12.76
C LYS A 176 28.54 -17.90 13.17
N GLU A 177 28.96 -17.44 14.36
CA GLU A 177 30.14 -17.98 15.02
C GLU A 177 29.88 -18.21 16.52
N ARG A 178 29.82 -19.52 16.83
CA ARG A 178 29.95 -20.20 18.14
C ARG A 178 28.81 -20.09 19.13
#